data_AF-A0A920DDQ1-F1
#
_entry.id   AF-A0A920DDQ1-F1
#
_cell.length_a   1.000
_cell.length_b   1.000
_cell.length_c   1.000
_cell.angle_alpha   90.00
_cell.angle_beta   90.00
_cell.angle_gamma   90.00
#
_symmetry.space_group_name_H-M   'P 1'
#
loop_
_entity.id
_entity.type
_entity.pdbx_description
1 polymer ?
#
loop_
_entity_poly.entity_id
_entity_poly.type
_entity_poly.pdbx_seq_one_letter_code
_entity_poly.pdbx_strand_id
1 'polypeptide(L)'
;MSRAQDKKKIPVLPEEQEHIQHFEAIYNQYRDRIRNYIAVKTNLATADDLTQQAFLKAMENFHLFKCNSSIFTWLFKIAQNIVKNEYRTRSRNKEMVHEVTDFQSQSISLDIARDVDIRLDISAALARLNELDQQIISLRFFVDCTLLEISKIIGMSESAVKNRLYRALNKLKKELKEWGDITIMSIKELISIVDKSEAPSKNDGMNKVYHDLFEELKSNVDRIITTYRHRPSQKIAIEIYPDLPTFHQAINEPDAPNWFMGTYEDNKIKIVSPLNPGPEHTYQSVLRHTLSLFTMWLVKDINPLAPKWLTHGLGGHEAKQMSQEYIQYSTSELIQNNAVPSFQALTNDTWDFEKIGGYAFSHLLVEYLIHSYSLDALNKFIRDATDFQGAFQVSEAELHGMWVQYLKSRLC
;
A
#
# COMPACT_ATOMS: atom_id res chain seq x y z
N MET A 1 -76.95 -9.52 -39.46
CA MET A 1 -76.67 -8.31 -38.66
C MET A 1 -75.65 -8.67 -37.59
N SER A 2 -74.60 -7.85 -37.52
CA SER A 2 -73.55 -7.69 -36.50
C SER A 2 -73.66 -8.46 -35.18
N ARG A 3 -72.53 -9.03 -34.74
CA ARG A 3 -72.14 -9.00 -33.32
C ARG A 3 -70.62 -9.13 -33.18
N ALA A 4 -69.98 -7.98 -33.00
CA ALA A 4 -68.60 -7.85 -32.55
C ALA A 4 -68.57 -7.10 -31.20
N GLN A 5 -67.45 -7.27 -30.52
CA GLN A 5 -66.80 -6.35 -29.57
C GLN A 5 -67.05 -6.47 -28.05
N ASP A 6 -65.92 -6.84 -27.40
CA ASP A 6 -65.17 -6.08 -26.39
C ASP A 6 -65.82 -5.67 -25.07
N LYS A 7 -65.31 -6.27 -23.99
CA LYS A 7 -65.21 -5.76 -22.60
C LYS A 7 -64.10 -6.61 -21.91
N LYS A 8 -63.03 -6.13 -21.28
CA LYS A 8 -62.64 -4.86 -20.63
C LYS A 8 -61.10 -4.74 -20.68
N LYS A 9 -60.57 -3.57 -21.03
CA LYS A 9 -59.26 -3.10 -20.53
C LYS A 9 -59.54 -1.92 -19.61
N ILE A 10 -59.20 -2.07 -18.33
CA ILE A 10 -59.17 -0.98 -17.35
C ILE A 10 -57.99 -0.08 -17.75
N PRO A 11 -58.16 1.25 -17.84
CA PRO A 11 -57.05 2.16 -18.09
C PRO A 11 -56.19 2.22 -16.82
N VAL A 12 -54.96 1.73 -16.89
CA VAL A 12 -53.93 2.04 -15.89
C VAL A 12 -53.31 3.38 -16.31
N LEU A 13 -53.31 4.34 -15.38
CA LEU A 13 -52.89 5.73 -15.54
C LEU A 13 -51.46 5.84 -16.14
N PRO A 14 -51.26 6.60 -17.24
CA PRO A 14 -49.93 6.81 -17.84
C PRO A 14 -48.96 7.73 -17.07
N GLU A 15 -49.39 8.37 -15.97
CA GLU A 15 -48.59 9.43 -15.33
C GLU A 15 -47.58 8.92 -14.27
N GLU A 16 -47.81 7.80 -13.57
CA GLU A 16 -46.86 7.32 -12.54
C GLU A 16 -45.60 6.65 -13.13
N GLN A 17 -45.71 5.99 -14.28
CA GLN A 17 -44.60 5.21 -14.87
C GLN A 17 -43.52 6.09 -15.53
N GLU A 18 -43.88 7.22 -16.12
CA GLU A 18 -42.90 8.20 -16.64
C GLU A 18 -42.08 8.85 -15.51
N HIS A 19 -42.74 9.17 -14.38
CA HIS A 19 -42.06 9.72 -13.20
C HIS A 19 -41.08 8.73 -12.57
N ILE A 20 -41.43 7.44 -12.51
CA ILE A 20 -40.57 6.38 -11.97
C ILE A 20 -39.35 6.14 -12.88
N GLN A 21 -39.54 6.02 -14.20
CA GLN A 21 -38.45 5.80 -15.14
C GLN A 21 -37.48 6.99 -15.22
N HIS A 22 -38.00 8.22 -15.12
CA HIS A 22 -37.17 9.42 -15.09
C HIS A 22 -36.32 9.52 -13.81
N PHE A 23 -36.88 9.12 -12.65
CA PHE A 23 -36.15 9.13 -11.39
C PHE A 23 -35.14 7.98 -11.28
N GLU A 24 -35.40 6.83 -11.90
CA GLU A 24 -34.45 5.71 -11.97
C GLU A 24 -33.14 6.10 -12.67
N ALA A 25 -33.21 6.88 -13.75
CA ALA A 25 -32.01 7.41 -14.40
C ALA A 25 -31.21 8.35 -13.48
N ILE A 26 -31.89 9.20 -12.71
CA ILE A 26 -31.27 10.09 -11.72
C ILE A 26 -30.62 9.26 -10.60
N TYR A 27 -31.30 8.22 -10.12
CA TYR A 27 -30.77 7.29 -9.13
C TYR A 27 -29.49 6.63 -9.64
N ASN A 28 -29.53 5.96 -10.79
CA ASN A 28 -28.38 5.28 -11.36
C ASN A 28 -27.19 6.23 -11.64
N GLN A 29 -27.47 7.47 -12.03
CA GLN A 29 -26.42 8.46 -12.30
C GLN A 29 -25.73 8.99 -11.03
N TYR A 30 -26.48 9.20 -9.93
CA TYR A 30 -25.96 9.93 -8.78
C TYR A 30 -25.81 9.10 -7.50
N ARG A 31 -26.32 7.85 -7.47
CA ARG A 31 -26.30 7.00 -6.27
C ARG A 31 -24.92 6.91 -5.66
N ASP A 32 -23.92 6.53 -6.45
CA ASP A 32 -22.58 6.28 -5.92
C ASP A 32 -21.93 7.55 -5.42
N ARG A 33 -22.14 8.70 -6.10
CA ARG A 33 -21.64 10.01 -5.64
C ARG A 33 -22.25 10.41 -4.30
N ILE A 34 -23.56 10.25 -4.14
CA ILE A 34 -24.26 10.55 -2.88
C ILE A 34 -23.86 9.57 -1.78
N ARG A 35 -23.77 8.28 -2.10
CA ARG A 35 -23.30 7.25 -1.17
C ARG A 35 -21.90 7.54 -0.67
N ASN A 36 -20.97 7.88 -1.57
CA ASN A 36 -19.60 8.22 -1.20
C ASN A 36 -19.54 9.45 -0.30
N TYR A 37 -20.35 10.49 -0.59
CA TYR A 37 -20.47 11.64 0.30
C TYR A 37 -20.90 11.25 1.73
N ILE A 38 -21.90 10.38 1.84
CA ILE A 38 -22.45 9.95 3.13
C ILE A 38 -21.48 9.00 3.85
N ALA A 39 -20.82 8.09 3.12
CA ALA A 39 -19.82 7.17 3.64
C ALA A 39 -18.63 7.91 4.24
N VAL A 40 -18.15 8.99 3.61
CA VAL A 40 -17.11 9.86 4.18
C VAL A 40 -17.50 10.44 5.54
N LYS A 41 -18.79 10.47 5.89
CA LYS A 41 -19.28 11.03 7.15
C LYS A 41 -19.81 9.97 8.13
N THR A 42 -19.95 8.71 7.72
CA THR A 42 -20.62 7.67 8.51
C THR A 42 -19.95 6.31 8.33
N ASN A 43 -20.39 5.27 9.05
CA ASN A 43 -19.95 3.90 8.75
C ASN A 43 -20.70 3.33 7.53
N LEU A 44 -20.18 2.27 6.91
CA LEU A 44 -20.73 1.72 5.66
C LEU A 44 -22.20 1.31 5.76
N ALA A 45 -22.59 0.63 6.84
CA ALA A 45 -23.97 0.23 7.06
C ALA A 45 -24.91 1.43 7.15
N THR A 46 -24.52 2.48 7.89
CA THR A 46 -25.28 3.74 7.97
C THR A 46 -25.31 4.44 6.61
N ALA A 47 -24.23 4.37 5.84
CA ALA A 47 -24.12 5.10 4.58
C ALA A 47 -25.13 4.60 3.55
N ASP A 48 -25.32 3.29 3.45
CA ASP A 48 -26.30 2.69 2.54
C ASP A 48 -27.74 3.07 2.94
N ASP A 49 -28.08 2.99 4.23
CA ASP A 49 -29.41 3.36 4.74
C ASP A 49 -29.73 4.85 4.50
N LEU A 50 -28.80 5.74 4.82
CA LEU A 50 -29.00 7.18 4.63
C LEU A 50 -29.03 7.57 3.15
N THR A 51 -28.30 6.84 2.30
CA THR A 51 -28.39 7.01 0.84
C THR A 51 -29.79 6.67 0.36
N GLN A 52 -30.34 5.54 0.79
CA GLN A 52 -31.71 5.15 0.44
C GLN A 52 -32.72 6.22 0.89
N GLN A 53 -32.60 6.72 2.11
CA GLN A 53 -33.46 7.81 2.61
C GLN A 53 -33.33 9.10 1.79
N ALA A 54 -32.13 9.43 1.31
CA ALA A 54 -31.90 10.61 0.47
C ALA A 54 -32.64 10.52 -0.86
N PHE A 55 -32.58 9.36 -1.52
CA PHE A 55 -33.26 9.16 -2.79
C PHE A 55 -34.77 9.03 -2.62
N LEU A 56 -35.27 8.42 -1.55
CA LEU A 56 -36.71 8.39 -1.26
C LEU A 56 -37.26 9.81 -1.06
N LYS A 57 -36.61 10.63 -0.22
CA LYS A 57 -37.01 12.03 -0.05
C LYS A 57 -36.90 12.84 -1.32
N ALA A 58 -35.87 12.60 -2.13
CA ALA A 58 -35.74 13.26 -3.42
C ALA A 58 -36.86 12.85 -4.39
N MET A 59 -37.26 11.58 -4.41
CA MET A 59 -38.38 11.11 -5.22
C MET A 59 -39.69 11.78 -4.81
N GLU A 60 -39.99 11.80 -3.51
CA GLU A 60 -41.18 12.44 -2.94
C GLU A 60 -41.25 13.94 -3.28
N ASN A 61 -40.12 14.63 -3.24
CA ASN A 61 -40.04 16.08 -3.42
C ASN A 61 -39.64 16.50 -4.85
N PHE A 62 -39.53 15.56 -5.80
CA PHE A 62 -39.05 15.86 -7.15
C PHE A 62 -39.92 16.89 -7.87
N HIS A 63 -41.23 16.83 -7.65
CA HIS A 63 -42.20 17.80 -8.19
C HIS A 63 -41.96 19.25 -7.72
N LEU A 64 -41.20 19.47 -6.64
CA LEU A 64 -40.84 20.80 -6.13
C LEU A 64 -39.54 21.34 -6.72
N PHE A 65 -38.82 20.56 -7.51
CA PHE A 65 -37.55 20.97 -8.10
C PHE A 65 -37.78 21.99 -9.22
N LYS A 66 -37.47 23.26 -8.95
CA LYS A 66 -37.70 24.40 -9.87
C LYS A 66 -36.57 24.64 -10.89
N CYS A 67 -35.65 23.69 -11.09
CA CYS A 67 -34.50 23.80 -12.01
C CYS A 67 -33.56 25.01 -11.77
N ASN A 68 -33.62 25.64 -10.59
CA ASN A 68 -32.75 26.77 -10.22
C ASN A 68 -31.30 26.34 -9.87
N SER A 69 -31.02 25.04 -9.85
CA SER A 69 -29.69 24.44 -9.69
C SER A 69 -29.58 23.19 -10.55
N SER A 70 -28.43 22.53 -10.61
CA SER A 70 -28.38 21.18 -11.18
C SER A 70 -29.15 20.20 -10.28
N ILE A 71 -29.67 19.12 -10.86
CA ILE A 71 -30.32 18.02 -10.13
C ILE A 71 -29.38 17.49 -9.03
N PHE A 72 -28.10 17.31 -9.36
CA PHE A 72 -27.09 16.90 -8.40
C PHE A 72 -26.96 17.87 -7.22
N THR A 73 -26.91 19.19 -7.45
CA THR A 73 -26.80 20.18 -6.36
C THR A 73 -28.00 20.12 -5.42
N TRP A 74 -29.20 19.94 -5.98
CA TRP A 74 -30.43 19.82 -5.20
C TRP A 74 -30.47 18.52 -4.39
N LEU A 75 -30.17 17.39 -5.03
CA LEU A 75 -30.07 16.07 -4.38
C LEU A 75 -29.00 16.06 -3.29
N PHE A 76 -27.85 16.68 -3.53
CA PHE A 76 -26.78 16.80 -2.54
C PHE A 76 -27.23 17.57 -1.30
N LYS A 77 -28.07 18.61 -1.45
CA LYS A 77 -28.62 19.36 -0.32
C LYS A 77 -29.56 18.51 0.53
N ILE A 78 -30.33 17.62 -0.10
CA ILE A 78 -31.18 16.64 0.59
C ILE A 78 -30.30 15.67 1.40
N ALA A 79 -29.28 15.09 0.76
CA ALA A 79 -28.33 14.19 1.42
C ALA A 79 -27.60 14.86 2.60
N GLN A 80 -27.14 16.10 2.43
CA GLN A 80 -26.51 16.88 3.49
C GLN A 80 -27.46 17.10 4.69
N ASN A 81 -28.73 17.40 4.43
CA ASN A 81 -29.71 17.58 5.50
C ASN A 81 -30.00 16.28 6.26
N ILE A 82 -30.02 15.14 5.57
CA ILE A 82 -30.19 13.82 6.19
C ILE A 82 -29.01 13.50 7.10
N VAL A 83 -27.78 13.68 6.61
CA VAL A 83 -26.56 13.47 7.41
C VAL A 83 -26.55 14.39 8.65
N LYS A 84 -26.91 15.67 8.50
CA LYS A 84 -27.02 16.60 9.64
C LYS A 84 -28.08 16.16 10.66
N ASN A 85 -29.22 15.66 10.20
CA ASN A 85 -30.26 15.15 11.08
C ASN A 85 -29.81 13.89 11.83
N GLU A 86 -29.10 12.98 11.15
CA GLU A 86 -28.54 11.79 11.78
C GLU A 86 -27.57 12.15 12.91
N TYR A 87 -26.66 13.08 12.68
CA TYR A 87 -25.75 13.55 13.73
C TYR A 87 -26.50 14.17 14.91
N ARG A 88 -27.55 14.97 14.67
CA ARG A 88 -28.39 15.54 15.73
C ARG A 88 -29.14 14.47 16.53
N THR A 89 -29.61 13.41 15.88
CA THR A 89 -30.30 12.30 16.56
C THR A 89 -29.31 11.47 17.39
N ARG A 90 -28.13 11.14 16.84
CA ARG A 90 -27.08 10.41 17.57
C ARG A 90 -26.53 11.20 18.77
N SER A 91 -26.35 12.52 18.63
CA SER A 91 -25.91 13.37 19.74
C SER A 91 -26.91 13.35 20.89
N ARG A 92 -28.22 13.41 20.59
CA ARG A 92 -29.29 13.34 21.60
C ARG A 92 -29.38 11.96 22.27
N ASN A 93 -29.12 10.90 21.52
CA ASN A 93 -29.11 9.54 22.07
C ASN A 93 -27.85 9.25 22.93
N LYS A 94 -26.70 9.90 22.64
CA LYS A 94 -25.49 9.81 23.49
C LYS A 94 -25.66 10.49 24.85
N GLU A 95 -26.46 11.56 24.94
CA GLU A 95 -26.79 12.20 26.22
C GLU A 95 -27.72 11.34 27.11
N MET A 96 -28.46 10.38 26.52
CA MET A 96 -29.33 9.47 27.26
C MET A 96 -28.66 8.16 27.73
N VAL A 97 -27.48 7.83 27.22
CA VAL A 97 -26.78 6.56 27.53
C VAL A 97 -25.41 6.89 28.13
N HIS A 98 -25.42 7.29 29.40
CA HIS A 98 -24.22 7.24 30.24
C HIS A 98 -24.14 5.86 30.89
N GLU A 99 -23.54 4.91 30.17
CA GLU A 99 -22.63 3.90 30.70
C GLU A 99 -22.15 2.98 29.57
N VAL A 100 -20.89 2.55 29.66
CA VAL A 100 -20.16 1.56 28.83
C VAL A 100 -19.37 2.11 27.64
N THR A 101 -18.07 2.30 27.92
CA THR A 101 -16.87 2.24 27.04
C THR A 101 -16.58 3.39 26.06
N ASP A 102 -15.41 4.00 26.27
CA ASP A 102 -14.72 4.97 25.42
C ASP A 102 -14.62 4.50 23.96
N PHE A 103 -15.51 5.01 23.11
CA PHE A 103 -15.31 5.10 21.66
C PHE A 103 -15.03 6.57 21.32
N GLN A 104 -13.78 6.99 21.55
CA GLN A 104 -13.29 8.30 21.12
C GLN A 104 -12.87 8.26 19.65
N SER A 105 -13.17 9.36 18.95
CA SER A 105 -12.87 9.71 17.54
C SER A 105 -13.66 8.95 16.44
N GLN A 106 -14.73 9.60 15.98
CA GLN A 106 -15.57 9.14 14.86
C GLN A 106 -14.82 9.31 13.53
N SER A 107 -14.51 8.18 12.89
CA SER A 107 -13.78 8.08 11.63
C SER A 107 -14.60 8.55 10.43
N ILE A 108 -14.00 9.41 9.60
CA ILE A 108 -14.37 9.64 8.20
C ILE A 108 -14.08 8.33 7.45
N SER A 109 -15.10 7.63 6.93
CA SER A 109 -14.87 6.37 6.20
C SER A 109 -14.30 6.67 4.82
N LEU A 110 -12.98 6.51 4.66
CA LEU A 110 -12.24 6.76 3.43
C LEU A 110 -12.02 5.44 2.69
N ASP A 111 -13.00 4.98 1.91
CA ASP A 111 -12.86 3.71 1.18
C ASP A 111 -11.93 3.77 -0.07
N ILE A 112 -11.30 4.92 -0.33
CA ILE A 112 -10.44 5.14 -1.50
C ILE A 112 -8.96 4.78 -1.23
N ALA A 113 -8.55 4.65 0.05
CA ALA A 113 -7.20 4.19 0.40
C ALA A 113 -7.20 2.67 0.65
N ARG A 114 -6.23 1.94 0.07
CA ARG A 114 -6.11 0.48 0.22
C ARG A 114 -5.56 0.01 1.58
N ASP A 115 -5.17 0.96 2.44
CA ASP A 115 -4.44 0.68 3.68
C ASP A 115 -5.20 1.28 4.88
N VAL A 116 -5.48 0.48 5.91
CA VAL A 116 -6.33 0.86 7.06
C VAL A 116 -5.71 2.02 7.85
N ASP A 117 -4.38 2.10 7.90
CA ASP A 117 -3.65 3.14 8.62
C ASP A 117 -3.70 4.49 7.87
N ILE A 118 -3.56 4.48 6.55
CA ILE A 118 -3.74 5.67 5.69
C ILE A 118 -5.14 6.27 5.87
N ARG A 119 -6.16 5.42 6.08
CA ARG A 119 -7.53 5.87 6.33
C ARG A 119 -7.67 6.56 7.67
N LEU A 120 -7.03 6.05 8.72
CA LEU A 120 -7.09 6.63 10.06
C LEU A 120 -6.43 8.02 10.09
N ASP A 121 -5.28 8.18 9.42
CA ASP A 121 -4.50 9.42 9.41
C ASP A 121 -5.18 10.54 8.63
N ILE A 122 -5.68 10.25 7.43
CA ILE A 122 -6.40 11.26 6.63
C ILE A 122 -7.70 11.66 7.33
N SER A 123 -8.41 10.70 7.95
CA SER A 123 -9.61 10.99 8.73
C SER A 123 -9.32 11.94 9.90
N ALA A 124 -8.28 11.64 10.69
CA ALA A 124 -7.88 12.45 11.82
C ALA A 124 -7.42 13.86 11.40
N ALA A 125 -6.62 13.96 10.33
CA ALA A 125 -6.14 15.25 9.82
C ALA A 125 -7.28 16.10 9.22
N LEU A 126 -8.22 15.48 8.51
CA LEU A 126 -9.42 16.18 8.01
C LEU A 126 -10.25 16.74 9.17
N ALA A 127 -10.41 15.99 10.27
CA ALA A 127 -11.19 16.44 11.44
C ALA A 127 -10.66 17.74 12.07
N ARG A 128 -9.38 18.08 11.86
CA ARG A 128 -8.74 19.30 12.36
C ARG A 128 -8.95 20.53 11.49
N LEU A 129 -9.39 20.34 10.24
CA LEU A 129 -9.77 21.46 9.38
C LEU A 129 -11.13 22.02 9.79
N ASN A 130 -11.40 23.29 9.48
CA ASN A 130 -12.75 23.82 9.63
C ASN A 130 -13.73 23.10 8.69
N GLU A 131 -15.01 23.05 9.08
CA GLU A 131 -16.06 22.30 8.36
C GLU A 131 -16.12 22.62 6.87
N LEU A 132 -15.93 23.89 6.50
CA LEU A 132 -16.00 24.33 5.12
C LEU A 132 -14.82 23.81 4.28
N ASP A 133 -13.61 23.81 4.84
CA ASP A 133 -12.41 23.26 4.21
C ASP A 133 -12.55 21.73 4.06
N GLN A 134 -13.04 21.04 5.09
CA GLN A 134 -13.37 19.60 5.01
C GLN A 134 -14.38 19.31 3.91
N GLN A 135 -15.45 20.11 3.83
CA GLN A 135 -16.53 19.94 2.88
C GLN A 135 -16.06 20.14 1.44
N ILE A 136 -15.23 21.15 1.18
CA ILE A 136 -14.64 21.41 -0.14
C ILE A 136 -13.76 20.24 -0.59
N ILE A 137 -12.89 19.72 0.30
CA ILE A 137 -12.03 18.57 -0.01
C ILE A 137 -12.87 17.31 -0.24
N SER A 138 -13.86 17.07 0.62
CA SER A 138 -14.78 15.93 0.52
C SER A 138 -15.48 15.90 -0.85
N LEU A 139 -16.08 17.04 -1.23
CA LEU A 139 -16.76 17.22 -2.51
C LEU A 139 -15.82 17.02 -3.69
N ARG A 140 -14.59 17.54 -3.60
CA ARG A 140 -13.64 17.48 -4.73
C ARG A 140 -13.12 16.07 -4.98
N PHE A 141 -12.74 15.34 -3.93
CA PHE A 141 -11.94 14.12 -4.07
C PHE A 141 -12.70 12.82 -3.80
N PHE A 142 -13.81 12.88 -3.06
CA PHE A 142 -14.60 11.67 -2.72
C PHE A 142 -15.93 11.60 -3.47
N VAL A 143 -16.45 12.76 -3.86
CA VAL A 143 -17.72 12.90 -4.59
C VAL A 143 -17.48 13.26 -6.07
N ASP A 144 -16.21 13.50 -6.42
CA ASP A 144 -15.73 13.87 -7.76
C ASP A 144 -16.47 15.09 -8.35
N CYS A 145 -16.68 16.13 -7.53
CA CYS A 145 -17.29 17.37 -7.99
C CYS A 145 -16.29 18.28 -8.71
N THR A 146 -16.76 18.92 -9.78
CA THR A 146 -16.08 20.05 -10.42
C THR A 146 -16.08 21.28 -9.51
N LEU A 147 -15.14 22.21 -9.72
CA LEU A 147 -15.10 23.47 -8.96
C LEU A 147 -16.38 24.29 -9.13
N LEU A 148 -17.00 24.23 -10.32
CA LEU A 148 -18.28 24.85 -10.60
C LEU A 148 -19.45 24.20 -9.84
N GLU A 149 -19.49 22.88 -9.69
CA GLU A 149 -20.49 22.22 -8.85
C GLU A 149 -20.30 22.58 -7.37
N ILE A 150 -19.05 22.59 -6.89
CA ILE A 150 -18.72 22.96 -5.51
C ILE A 150 -19.13 24.42 -5.23
N SER A 151 -18.90 25.33 -6.19
CA SER A 151 -19.27 26.74 -6.06
C SER A 151 -20.79 26.91 -5.88
N LYS A 152 -21.59 26.16 -6.63
CA LYS A 152 -23.06 26.12 -6.51
C LYS A 152 -23.52 25.49 -5.20
N ILE A 153 -22.88 24.42 -4.74
CA ILE A 153 -23.22 23.72 -3.49
C ILE A 153 -22.94 24.60 -2.28
N ILE A 154 -21.82 25.33 -2.29
CA ILE A 154 -21.33 26.09 -1.13
C ILE A 154 -21.81 27.55 -1.15
N GLY A 155 -22.21 28.08 -2.31
CA GLY A 155 -22.61 29.49 -2.45
C GLY A 155 -21.42 30.45 -2.50
N MET A 156 -20.31 30.02 -3.09
CA MET A 156 -19.10 30.84 -3.30
C MET A 156 -18.82 31.00 -4.79
N SER A 157 -18.01 31.99 -5.20
CA SER A 157 -17.53 32.05 -6.59
C SER A 157 -16.55 30.90 -6.87
N GLU A 158 -16.47 30.45 -8.12
CA GLU A 158 -15.58 29.35 -8.51
C GLU A 158 -14.09 29.67 -8.20
N SER A 159 -13.66 30.93 -8.38
CA SER A 159 -12.30 31.34 -8.02
C SER A 159 -12.07 31.32 -6.51
N ALA A 160 -13.07 31.68 -5.71
CA ALA A 160 -12.99 31.60 -4.25
C ALA A 160 -12.93 30.14 -3.78
N VAL A 161 -13.68 29.23 -4.41
CA VAL A 161 -13.58 27.78 -4.17
C VAL A 161 -12.20 27.26 -4.53
N LYS A 162 -11.66 27.60 -5.71
CA LYS A 162 -10.31 27.19 -6.14
C LYS A 162 -9.24 27.63 -5.14
N ASN A 163 -9.25 28.90 -4.76
CA ASN A 163 -8.29 29.47 -3.81
C ASN A 163 -8.45 28.90 -2.40
N ARG A 164 -9.68 28.54 -2.00
CA ARG A 164 -9.95 27.93 -0.71
C ARG A 164 -9.55 26.45 -0.69
N LEU A 165 -9.84 25.69 -1.75
CA LEU A 165 -9.40 24.31 -1.93
C LEU A 165 -7.86 24.23 -1.84
N TYR A 166 -7.15 25.12 -2.54
CA TYR A 166 -5.68 25.19 -2.47
C TYR A 166 -5.19 25.41 -1.03
N ARG A 167 -5.78 26.37 -0.31
CA ARG A 167 -5.44 26.64 1.10
C ARG A 167 -5.80 25.49 2.03
N ALA A 168 -6.96 24.86 1.82
CA ALA A 168 -7.43 23.73 2.60
C ALA A 168 -6.50 22.51 2.43
N LEU A 169 -6.04 22.24 1.21
CA LEU A 169 -5.04 21.20 0.93
C LEU A 169 -3.69 21.48 1.60
N ASN A 170 -3.24 22.74 1.61
CA ASN A 170 -2.00 23.11 2.31
C ASN A 170 -2.13 22.95 3.83
N LYS A 171 -3.29 23.27 4.42
CA LYS A 171 -3.56 23.01 5.84
C LYS A 171 -3.62 21.52 6.13
N LEU A 172 -4.31 20.74 5.29
CA LEU A 172 -4.37 19.29 5.42
C LEU A 172 -2.95 18.68 5.42
N LYS A 173 -2.11 19.15 4.50
CA LYS A 173 -0.70 18.75 4.43
C LYS A 173 0.09 19.11 5.69
N LYS A 174 -0.25 20.20 6.38
CA LYS A 174 0.39 20.61 7.64
C LYS A 174 -0.09 19.74 8.81
N GLU A 175 -1.40 19.47 8.89
CA GLU A 175 -1.97 18.59 9.93
C GLU A 175 -1.43 17.16 9.81
N LEU A 176 -1.28 16.65 8.58
CA LEU A 176 -0.62 15.37 8.29
C LEU A 176 0.87 15.35 8.67
N LYS A 177 1.52 16.50 8.89
CA LYS A 177 2.92 16.62 9.31
C LYS A 177 3.07 16.87 10.82
N GLU A 178 2.12 17.53 11.46
CA GLU A 178 2.18 17.89 12.89
C GLU A 178 1.69 16.76 13.83
N TRP A 179 1.11 15.68 13.30
CA TRP A 179 0.61 14.55 14.10
C TRP A 179 1.64 13.42 14.35
N GLY A 180 2.92 13.79 14.34
CA GLY A 180 4.05 12.86 14.37
C GLY A 180 4.50 12.52 12.95
N ASP A 181 5.76 12.09 12.81
CA ASP A 181 6.33 11.49 11.59
C ASP A 181 5.63 10.16 11.23
N ILE A 182 4.30 10.20 11.05
CA ILE A 182 3.47 9.26 10.33
C ILE A 182 2.99 9.98 9.05
N THR A 183 3.86 10.80 8.46
CA THR A 183 3.80 10.91 7.01
C THR A 183 4.15 9.51 6.51
N ILE A 184 3.16 8.77 6.01
CA ILE A 184 3.41 7.65 5.10
C ILE A 184 4.38 8.19 4.06
N MET A 185 5.65 7.83 4.23
CA MET A 185 6.70 8.29 3.36
C MET A 185 6.38 7.66 2.01
N SER A 186 5.98 8.47 1.03
CA SER A 186 5.83 7.93 -0.33
C SER A 186 7.16 7.28 -0.73
N ILE A 187 7.18 6.28 -1.61
CA ILE A 187 8.46 5.66 -2.03
C ILE A 187 9.50 6.73 -2.48
N LYS A 188 9.04 7.86 -3.05
CA LYS A 188 9.88 9.02 -3.40
C LYS A 188 10.49 9.76 -2.21
N GLU A 189 9.81 9.76 -1.08
CA GLU A 189 10.31 10.33 0.16
C GLU A 189 11.14 9.30 0.92
N LEU A 190 10.79 8.00 0.83
CA LEU A 190 11.45 6.88 1.49
C LEU A 190 12.83 6.63 0.93
N ILE A 191 13.01 6.81 -0.37
CA ILE A 191 14.24 6.49 -1.07
C ILE A 191 14.84 7.78 -1.64
N SER A 192 16.05 8.13 -1.21
CA SER A 192 16.91 9.05 -1.97
C SER A 192 17.96 8.27 -2.73
N ILE A 193 18.24 8.65 -3.96
CA ILE A 193 19.38 8.12 -4.72
C ILE A 193 20.45 9.21 -4.79
N VAL A 194 21.70 8.86 -4.49
CA VAL A 194 22.85 9.75 -4.40
C VAL A 194 23.99 9.18 -5.25
N ASP A 195 24.45 9.93 -6.25
CA ASP A 195 25.63 9.59 -7.05
C ASP A 195 26.91 10.08 -6.35
N LYS A 196 27.89 9.19 -6.22
CA LYS A 196 29.16 9.40 -5.53
C LYS A 196 30.35 9.60 -6.49
N SER A 197 30.10 9.86 -7.76
CA SER A 197 31.16 10.23 -8.72
C SER A 197 31.79 11.60 -8.41
N GLU A 198 33.09 11.75 -8.67
CA GLU A 198 33.85 12.99 -8.42
C GLU A 198 33.33 14.19 -9.25
N ALA A 199 32.64 13.91 -10.36
CA ALA A 199 31.90 14.88 -11.16
C ALA A 199 30.56 14.27 -11.57
N PRO A 200 29.44 14.56 -10.86
CA PRO A 200 28.12 14.05 -11.22
C PRO A 200 27.73 14.62 -12.58
N SER A 201 28.07 13.88 -13.64
CA SER A 201 27.77 14.28 -14.99
C SER A 201 26.25 14.20 -15.17
N LYS A 202 25.62 15.31 -15.59
CA LYS A 202 24.27 15.29 -16.15
C LYS A 202 24.34 14.60 -17.51
N ASN A 203 24.67 13.32 -17.52
CA ASN A 203 24.74 12.50 -18.71
C ASN A 203 23.48 11.63 -18.76
N ASP A 204 22.90 11.48 -19.94
CA ASP A 204 21.60 10.84 -20.16
C ASP A 204 21.54 9.41 -19.57
N GLY A 205 22.69 8.73 -19.55
CA GLY A 205 22.86 7.41 -18.93
C GLY A 205 22.56 7.38 -17.43
N MET A 206 22.99 8.39 -16.65
CA MET A 206 22.70 8.41 -15.20
C MET A 206 21.24 8.74 -14.91
N ASN A 207 20.60 9.60 -15.72
CA ASN A 207 19.15 9.84 -15.62
C ASN A 207 18.36 8.53 -15.84
N LYS A 208 18.79 7.70 -16.80
CA LYS A 208 18.23 6.37 -17.02
C LYS A 208 18.45 5.45 -15.82
N VAL A 209 19.65 5.42 -15.23
CA VAL A 209 19.93 4.64 -14.00
C VAL A 209 19.00 5.04 -12.86
N TYR A 210 18.85 6.35 -12.60
CA TYR A 210 17.96 6.85 -11.56
C TYR A 210 16.50 6.42 -11.81
N HIS A 211 16.05 6.55 -13.06
CA HIS A 211 14.69 6.17 -13.45
C HIS A 211 14.46 4.66 -13.27
N ASP A 212 15.35 3.83 -13.79
CA ASP A 212 15.21 2.37 -13.77
C ASP A 212 15.29 1.82 -12.33
N LEU A 213 16.23 2.31 -11.51
CA LEU A 213 16.30 1.96 -10.08
C LEU A 213 15.01 2.35 -9.35
N PHE A 214 14.52 3.56 -9.62
CA PHE A 214 13.30 4.05 -8.99
C PHE A 214 12.08 3.20 -9.39
N GLU A 215 11.92 2.82 -10.66
CA GLU A 215 10.81 1.98 -11.10
C GLU A 215 10.93 0.52 -10.60
N GLU A 216 12.14 -0.06 -10.56
CA GLU A 216 12.39 -1.39 -9.98
C GLU A 216 11.99 -1.43 -8.50
N LEU A 217 12.40 -0.42 -7.72
CA LEU A 217 12.04 -0.31 -6.31
C LEU A 217 10.56 0.01 -6.14
N LYS A 218 10.04 1.00 -6.87
CA LYS A 218 8.64 1.41 -6.75
C LYS A 218 7.65 0.28 -7.03
N SER A 219 7.94 -0.57 -8.02
CA SER A 219 7.07 -1.70 -8.36
C SER A 219 7.05 -2.81 -7.30
N ASN A 220 8.05 -2.86 -6.39
CA ASN A 220 8.21 -3.94 -5.43
C ASN A 220 8.14 -3.52 -3.96
N VAL A 221 8.59 -2.32 -3.61
CA VAL A 221 8.72 -1.84 -2.22
C VAL A 221 7.37 -1.84 -1.50
N ASP A 222 6.31 -1.31 -2.13
CA ASP A 222 4.97 -1.31 -1.53
C ASP A 222 4.48 -2.74 -1.26
N ARG A 223 4.74 -3.66 -2.20
CA ARG A 223 4.40 -5.08 -2.05
C ARG A 223 5.18 -5.69 -0.88
N ILE A 224 6.48 -5.49 -0.82
CA ILE A 224 7.38 -6.05 0.22
C ILE A 224 7.00 -5.52 1.62
N ILE A 225 6.84 -4.21 1.77
CA ILE A 225 6.40 -3.56 3.01
C ILE A 225 5.07 -4.14 3.50
N THR A 226 4.14 -4.38 2.56
CA THR A 226 2.83 -4.98 2.87
C THR A 226 2.97 -6.45 3.26
N THR A 227 3.75 -7.23 2.50
CA THR A 227 4.03 -8.65 2.76
C THR A 227 4.59 -8.86 4.16
N TYR A 228 5.53 -8.02 4.59
CA TYR A 228 6.21 -8.14 5.89
C TYR A 228 5.60 -7.28 7.01
N ARG A 229 4.48 -6.60 6.71
CA ARG A 229 3.72 -5.75 7.65
C ARG A 229 4.62 -4.78 8.42
N HIS A 230 5.54 -4.14 7.70
CA HIS A 230 6.51 -3.24 8.30
C HIS A 230 6.82 -2.09 7.36
N ARG A 231 6.53 -0.87 7.83
CA ARG A 231 6.91 0.38 7.15
C ARG A 231 8.12 0.96 7.88
N PRO A 232 9.23 1.20 7.16
CA PRO A 232 10.38 1.84 7.79
C PRO A 232 10.04 3.24 8.29
N SER A 233 10.56 3.58 9.47
CA SER A 233 10.40 4.91 10.07
C SER A 233 11.43 5.93 9.54
N GLN A 234 12.48 5.44 8.88
CA GLN A 234 13.60 6.26 8.42
C GLN A 234 13.75 6.18 6.90
N LYS A 235 14.23 7.29 6.33
CA LYS A 235 14.55 7.39 4.92
C LYS A 235 15.81 6.57 4.60
N ILE A 236 15.77 5.79 3.53
CA ILE A 236 16.92 5.06 3.01
C ILE A 236 17.59 5.81 1.87
N ALA A 237 18.92 5.86 1.87
CA ALA A 237 19.73 6.44 0.81
C ALA A 237 20.42 5.35 -0.02
N ILE A 238 20.24 5.38 -1.33
CA ILE A 238 20.96 4.52 -2.28
C ILE A 238 22.14 5.31 -2.80
N GLU A 239 23.34 4.97 -2.34
CA GLU A 239 24.60 5.56 -2.78
C GLU A 239 25.15 4.73 -3.95
N ILE A 240 25.28 5.37 -5.12
CA ILE A 240 25.78 4.77 -6.35
C ILE A 240 27.24 5.18 -6.54
N TYR A 241 28.12 4.20 -6.55
CA TYR A 241 29.56 4.37 -6.78
C TYR A 241 29.90 4.14 -8.25
N PRO A 242 30.85 4.89 -8.83
CA PRO A 242 31.11 4.87 -10.27
C PRO A 242 31.65 3.53 -10.78
N ASP A 243 32.36 2.77 -9.95
CA ASP A 243 32.98 1.49 -10.28
C ASP A 243 33.23 0.62 -9.03
N LEU A 244 33.57 -0.66 -9.24
CA LEU A 244 33.84 -1.60 -8.16
C LEU A 244 35.00 -1.16 -7.23
N PRO A 245 36.17 -0.72 -7.73
CA PRO A 245 37.26 -0.25 -6.86
C PRO A 245 36.84 0.88 -5.93
N THR A 246 36.09 1.87 -6.43
CA THR A 246 35.60 2.98 -5.62
C THR A 246 34.58 2.51 -4.58
N PHE A 247 33.68 1.60 -4.97
CA PHE A 247 32.73 0.97 -4.05
C PHE A 247 33.45 0.22 -2.92
N HIS A 248 34.38 -0.68 -3.27
CA HIS A 248 35.20 -1.48 -2.36
C HIS A 248 36.01 -0.64 -1.38
N GLN A 249 36.60 0.44 -1.87
CA GLN A 249 37.28 1.41 -1.00
C GLN A 249 36.32 2.09 -0.03
N ALA A 250 35.12 2.46 -0.47
CA ALA A 250 34.13 3.17 0.35
C ALA A 250 33.48 2.32 1.46
N ILE A 251 33.59 1.00 1.36
CA ILE A 251 33.15 0.05 2.40
C ILE A 251 34.31 -0.49 3.25
N ASN A 252 35.53 0.05 3.07
CA ASN A 252 36.76 -0.39 3.73
C ASN A 252 37.15 -1.85 3.43
N GLU A 253 36.81 -2.36 2.24
CA GLU A 253 37.13 -3.72 1.79
C GLU A 253 37.78 -3.67 0.39
N PRO A 254 38.99 -3.13 0.24
CA PRO A 254 39.62 -2.90 -1.07
C PRO A 254 39.92 -4.20 -1.85
N ASP A 255 40.03 -5.33 -1.16
CA ASP A 255 40.31 -6.64 -1.73
C ASP A 255 39.04 -7.50 -1.88
N ALA A 256 37.86 -6.89 -1.76
CA ALA A 256 36.60 -7.59 -1.93
C ALA A 256 36.50 -8.22 -3.33
N PRO A 257 35.86 -9.40 -3.45
CA PRO A 257 35.77 -10.09 -4.72
C PRO A 257 34.85 -9.33 -5.70
N ASN A 258 35.08 -9.51 -7.00
CA ASN A 258 34.32 -8.82 -8.07
C ASN A 258 32.81 -9.09 -8.03
N TRP A 259 32.38 -10.22 -7.46
CA TRP A 259 30.96 -10.52 -7.30
C TRP A 259 30.30 -9.65 -6.22
N PHE A 260 31.08 -9.02 -5.32
CA PHE A 260 30.57 -8.16 -4.27
C PHE A 260 30.32 -6.74 -4.80
N MET A 261 29.07 -6.48 -5.19
CA MET A 261 28.67 -5.27 -5.92
C MET A 261 27.75 -4.33 -5.12
N GLY A 262 27.40 -4.71 -3.88
CA GLY A 262 26.55 -3.89 -3.04
C GLY A 262 26.43 -4.42 -1.62
N THR A 263 26.08 -3.50 -0.71
CA THR A 263 25.84 -3.79 0.70
C THR A 263 24.86 -2.75 1.27
N TYR A 264 24.46 -2.91 2.53
CA TYR A 264 23.74 -1.89 3.27
C TYR A 264 24.38 -1.68 4.65
N GLU A 265 24.38 -0.43 5.11
CA GLU A 265 24.91 0.00 6.39
C GLU A 265 24.03 1.14 6.90
N ASP A 266 23.54 1.03 8.13
CA ASP A 266 22.53 1.92 8.71
C ASP A 266 21.32 2.08 7.77
N ASN A 267 21.02 3.31 7.33
CA ASN A 267 19.98 3.62 6.36
C ASN A 267 20.55 3.89 4.96
N LYS A 268 21.65 3.24 4.61
CA LYS A 268 22.30 3.41 3.30
C LYS A 268 22.42 2.07 2.61
N ILE A 269 21.93 1.99 1.39
CA ILE A 269 22.29 0.94 0.43
C ILE A 269 23.43 1.51 -0.41
N LYS A 270 24.57 0.83 -0.43
CA LYS A 270 25.73 1.18 -1.24
C LYS A 270 25.82 0.19 -2.39
N ILE A 271 25.82 0.67 -3.64
CA ILE A 271 25.90 -0.18 -4.84
C ILE A 271 26.90 0.38 -5.84
N VAL A 272 27.48 -0.49 -6.64
CA VAL A 272 28.17 -0.08 -7.87
C VAL A 272 27.17 0.43 -8.91
N SER A 273 27.62 1.33 -9.78
CA SER A 273 26.82 1.86 -10.88
C SER A 273 26.43 0.76 -11.85
N PRO A 274 25.13 0.62 -12.21
CA PRO A 274 24.69 -0.28 -13.28
C PRO A 274 25.38 -0.02 -14.62
N LEU A 275 25.90 1.19 -14.86
CA LEU A 275 26.66 1.53 -16.09
C LEU A 275 28.07 0.94 -16.11
N ASN A 276 28.61 0.58 -14.95
CA ASN A 276 29.94 -0.03 -14.81
C ASN A 276 29.95 -1.07 -13.67
N PRO A 277 29.20 -2.18 -13.84
CA PRO A 277 28.91 -3.11 -12.75
C PRO A 277 30.05 -4.09 -12.43
N GLY A 278 31.15 -4.03 -13.19
CA GLY A 278 32.24 -4.99 -13.13
C GLY A 278 32.03 -6.23 -14.01
N PRO A 279 32.96 -7.20 -13.96
CA PRO A 279 32.98 -8.33 -14.89
C PRO A 279 31.95 -9.43 -14.61
N GLU A 280 31.48 -9.53 -13.36
CA GLU A 280 30.58 -10.61 -12.90
C GLU A 280 29.09 -10.24 -13.03
N HIS A 281 28.79 -9.00 -13.41
CA HIS A 281 27.45 -8.44 -13.29
C HIS A 281 26.98 -7.72 -14.56
N THR A 282 25.66 -7.68 -14.71
CA THR A 282 24.98 -6.94 -15.76
C THR A 282 24.26 -5.73 -15.16
N TYR A 283 23.86 -4.80 -16.02
CA TYR A 283 22.99 -3.68 -15.61
C TYR A 283 21.76 -4.16 -14.84
N GLN A 284 21.07 -5.20 -15.33
CA GLN A 284 19.85 -5.71 -14.71
C GLN A 284 20.09 -6.46 -13.40
N SER A 285 21.23 -7.15 -13.26
CA SER A 285 21.56 -7.84 -12.00
C SER A 285 21.81 -6.84 -10.87
N VAL A 286 22.41 -5.67 -11.15
CA VAL A 286 22.55 -4.59 -10.16
C VAL A 286 21.19 -4.05 -9.72
N LEU A 287 20.25 -3.81 -10.65
CA LEU A 287 18.91 -3.34 -10.29
C LEU A 287 18.19 -4.34 -9.37
N ARG A 288 18.16 -5.62 -9.74
CA ARG A 288 17.56 -6.69 -8.93
C ARG A 288 18.25 -6.84 -7.58
N HIS A 289 19.58 -6.76 -7.56
CA HIS A 289 20.31 -6.84 -6.31
C HIS A 289 20.01 -5.67 -5.39
N THR A 290 19.78 -4.47 -5.92
CA THR A 290 19.33 -3.32 -5.12
C THR A 290 18.01 -3.60 -4.39
N LEU A 291 17.06 -4.28 -5.06
CA LEU A 291 15.82 -4.73 -4.42
C LEU A 291 16.06 -5.80 -3.35
N SER A 292 17.00 -6.72 -3.58
CA SER A 292 17.43 -7.71 -2.60
C SER A 292 18.01 -7.03 -1.36
N LEU A 293 18.91 -6.06 -1.52
CA LEU A 293 19.50 -5.27 -0.44
C LEU A 293 18.43 -4.47 0.34
N PHE A 294 17.45 -3.88 -0.35
CA PHE A 294 16.32 -3.22 0.31
C PHE A 294 15.52 -4.17 1.20
N THR A 295 15.23 -5.37 0.70
CA THR A 295 14.50 -6.39 1.47
C THR A 295 15.31 -6.86 2.67
N MET A 296 16.61 -7.11 2.49
CA MET A 296 17.51 -7.50 3.58
C MET A 296 17.58 -6.43 4.67
N TRP A 297 17.72 -5.16 4.27
CA TRP A 297 17.68 -4.02 5.16
C TRP A 297 16.34 -3.92 5.91
N LEU A 298 15.20 -4.09 5.21
CA LEU A 298 13.88 -4.06 5.83
C LEU A 298 13.72 -5.15 6.90
N VAL A 299 14.21 -6.37 6.61
CA VAL A 299 14.19 -7.47 7.58
C VAL A 299 15.05 -7.15 8.81
N LYS A 300 16.22 -6.51 8.61
CA LYS A 300 17.06 -6.04 9.71
C LYS A 300 16.43 -4.88 10.49
N ASP A 301 15.65 -4.02 9.85
CA ASP A 301 14.87 -2.96 10.51
C ASP A 301 13.74 -3.55 11.37
N ILE A 302 13.10 -4.64 10.92
CA ILE A 302 12.11 -5.40 11.72
C ILE A 302 12.78 -6.09 12.91
N ASN A 303 13.90 -6.76 12.65
CA ASN A 303 14.62 -7.55 13.64
C ASN A 303 16.13 -7.46 13.40
N PRO A 304 16.86 -6.64 14.17
CA PRO A 304 18.31 -6.50 14.05
C PRO A 304 19.07 -7.82 14.21
N LEU A 305 18.50 -8.76 14.97
CA LEU A 305 19.06 -10.07 15.27
C LEU A 305 18.66 -11.15 14.24
N ALA A 306 17.94 -10.80 13.18
CA ALA A 306 17.57 -11.77 12.14
C ALA A 306 18.83 -12.46 11.56
N PRO A 307 18.85 -13.80 11.46
CA PRO A 307 20.03 -14.53 11.02
C PRO A 307 20.30 -14.28 9.53
N LYS A 308 21.57 -14.44 9.13
CA LYS A 308 22.04 -14.19 7.75
C LYS A 308 21.22 -14.93 6.70
N TRP A 309 20.89 -16.20 6.93
CA TRP A 309 20.10 -16.99 5.99
C TRP A 309 18.70 -16.42 5.77
N LEU A 310 18.08 -15.86 6.81
CA LEU A 310 16.73 -15.33 6.71
C LEU A 310 16.73 -14.03 5.92
N THR A 311 17.68 -13.12 6.20
CA THR A 311 17.81 -11.85 5.48
C THR A 311 18.15 -12.09 4.01
N HIS A 312 19.21 -12.87 3.72
CA HIS A 312 19.62 -13.18 2.36
C HIS A 312 18.58 -14.02 1.60
N GLY A 313 17.93 -14.97 2.27
CA GLY A 313 16.90 -15.81 1.66
C GLY A 313 15.69 -14.99 1.22
N LEU A 314 15.18 -14.10 2.10
CA LEU A 314 14.07 -13.20 1.77
C LEU A 314 14.47 -12.20 0.68
N GLY A 315 15.66 -11.60 0.77
CA GLY A 315 16.15 -10.68 -0.26
C GLY A 315 16.26 -11.33 -1.63
N GLY A 316 16.88 -12.52 -1.70
CA GLY A 316 17.01 -13.29 -2.93
C GLY A 316 15.65 -13.75 -3.49
N HIS A 317 14.73 -14.15 -2.61
CA HIS A 317 13.37 -14.56 -2.99
C HIS A 317 12.58 -13.39 -3.59
N GLU A 318 12.54 -12.25 -2.90
CA GLU A 318 11.79 -11.07 -3.35
C GLU A 318 12.34 -10.47 -4.65
N ALA A 319 13.65 -10.48 -4.82
CA ALA A 319 14.32 -9.98 -6.01
C ALA A 319 14.37 -10.98 -7.18
N LYS A 320 13.91 -12.24 -6.96
CA LYS A 320 14.09 -13.36 -7.92
C LYS A 320 15.53 -13.43 -8.43
N GLN A 321 16.47 -13.32 -7.50
CA GLN A 321 17.87 -13.05 -7.81
C GLN A 321 18.58 -14.27 -8.41
N MET A 322 18.13 -15.48 -8.08
CA MET A 322 18.76 -16.74 -8.49
C MET A 322 17.97 -17.43 -9.59
N SER A 323 18.67 -17.95 -10.59
CA SER A 323 18.08 -18.84 -11.59
C SER A 323 17.99 -20.27 -11.08
N GLN A 324 17.10 -21.05 -11.66
CA GLN A 324 16.94 -22.46 -11.29
C GLN A 324 18.22 -23.26 -11.59
N GLU A 325 18.91 -22.94 -12.68
CA GLU A 325 20.17 -23.57 -13.07
C GLU A 325 21.28 -23.31 -12.04
N TYR A 326 21.41 -22.07 -11.56
CA TYR A 326 22.38 -21.72 -10.52
C TYR A 326 22.07 -22.44 -9.20
N ILE A 327 20.80 -22.50 -8.79
CA ILE A 327 20.38 -23.23 -7.59
C ILE A 327 20.73 -24.72 -7.73
N GLN A 328 20.44 -25.33 -8.87
CA GLN A 328 20.79 -26.73 -9.13
C GLN A 328 22.30 -26.95 -9.09
N TYR A 329 23.08 -26.11 -9.78
CA TYR A 329 24.54 -26.20 -9.82
C TYR A 329 25.16 -26.10 -8.42
N SER A 330 24.68 -25.19 -7.58
CA SER A 330 25.25 -24.91 -6.25
C SER A 330 24.79 -25.87 -5.14
N THR A 331 23.69 -26.59 -5.31
CA THR A 331 23.09 -27.39 -4.22
C THR A 331 22.95 -28.89 -4.50
N SER A 332 22.90 -29.33 -5.75
CA SER A 332 22.53 -30.72 -6.09
C SER A 332 23.49 -31.76 -5.50
N GLU A 333 24.80 -31.55 -5.64
CA GLU A 333 25.82 -32.47 -5.09
C GLU A 333 25.75 -32.54 -3.56
N LEU A 334 25.58 -31.38 -2.90
CA LEU A 334 25.47 -31.30 -1.44
C LEU A 334 24.22 -32.00 -0.93
N ILE A 335 23.09 -31.86 -1.62
CA ILE A 335 21.83 -32.55 -1.23
C ILE A 335 21.97 -34.07 -1.43
N GLN A 336 22.55 -34.51 -2.55
CA GLN A 336 22.79 -35.94 -2.84
C GLN A 336 23.71 -36.59 -1.80
N ASN A 337 24.74 -35.87 -1.35
CA ASN A 337 25.71 -36.33 -0.36
C ASN A 337 25.25 -36.15 1.11
N ASN A 338 23.99 -35.77 1.36
CA ASN A 338 23.46 -35.47 2.70
C ASN A 338 24.22 -34.36 3.46
N ALA A 339 24.83 -33.44 2.72
CA ALA A 339 25.62 -32.33 3.25
C ALA A 339 24.81 -31.00 3.29
N VAL A 340 23.50 -31.08 3.52
CA VAL A 340 22.66 -29.88 3.67
C VAL A 340 23.05 -29.14 4.96
N PRO A 341 23.43 -27.85 4.90
CA PRO A 341 23.86 -27.10 6.08
C PRO A 341 22.77 -27.00 7.16
N SER A 342 23.19 -26.89 8.42
CA SER A 342 22.29 -26.52 9.53
C SER A 342 21.97 -25.02 9.49
N PHE A 343 20.90 -24.60 10.17
CA PHE A 343 20.55 -23.18 10.27
C PHE A 343 21.64 -22.37 10.98
N GLN A 344 22.31 -22.95 11.98
CA GLN A 344 23.47 -22.35 12.62
C GLN A 344 24.64 -22.12 11.64
N ALA A 345 24.94 -23.11 10.77
CA ALA A 345 25.97 -22.95 9.75
C ALA A 345 25.62 -21.83 8.76
N LEU A 346 24.34 -21.67 8.42
CA LEU A 346 23.83 -20.61 7.56
C LEU A 346 23.66 -19.25 8.27
N THR A 347 24.02 -19.14 9.55
CA THR A 347 24.01 -17.87 10.28
C THR A 347 25.39 -17.19 10.27
N ASN A 348 26.46 -17.90 9.89
CA ASN A 348 27.82 -17.39 9.98
C ASN A 348 28.12 -16.29 8.93
N ASP A 349 28.70 -15.18 9.39
CA ASP A 349 29.02 -14.00 8.57
C ASP A 349 30.32 -14.10 7.77
N THR A 350 31.01 -15.23 7.78
CA THR A 350 32.26 -15.44 7.03
C THR A 350 32.08 -15.47 5.50
N TRP A 351 33.14 -15.14 4.76
CA TRP A 351 33.23 -15.32 3.29
C TRP A 351 33.05 -16.79 2.84
N ASP A 352 33.21 -17.76 3.74
CA ASP A 352 32.95 -19.17 3.48
C ASP A 352 31.45 -19.49 3.28
N PHE A 353 30.56 -18.52 3.47
CA PHE A 353 29.12 -18.67 3.26
C PHE A 353 28.78 -19.21 1.86
N GLU A 354 29.48 -18.76 0.82
CA GLU A 354 29.25 -19.28 -0.54
C GLU A 354 29.83 -20.69 -0.72
N LYS A 355 30.93 -21.04 -0.03
CA LYS A 355 31.55 -22.36 -0.16
C LYS A 355 30.63 -23.50 0.31
N ILE A 356 29.69 -23.20 1.21
CA ILE A 356 28.67 -24.13 1.68
C ILE A 356 27.35 -24.02 0.90
N GLY A 357 27.32 -23.28 -0.22
CA GLY A 357 26.10 -22.99 -0.98
C GLY A 357 25.12 -22.10 -0.22
N GLY A 358 25.60 -21.29 0.71
CA GLY A 358 24.79 -20.61 1.71
C GLY A 358 23.72 -19.70 1.11
N TYR A 359 24.02 -18.97 0.02
CA TYR A 359 23.02 -18.14 -0.65
C TYR A 359 21.89 -18.97 -1.25
N ALA A 360 22.22 -20.04 -1.99
CA ALA A 360 21.24 -20.92 -2.60
C ALA A 360 20.39 -21.69 -1.57
N PHE A 361 21.01 -22.21 -0.51
CA PHE A 361 20.28 -22.86 0.58
C PHE A 361 19.39 -21.89 1.36
N SER A 362 19.82 -20.64 1.56
CA SER A 362 19.00 -19.61 2.19
C SER A 362 17.74 -19.32 1.37
N HIS A 363 17.88 -19.22 0.05
CA HIS A 363 16.75 -19.06 -0.86
C HIS A 363 15.78 -20.25 -0.79
N LEU A 364 16.30 -21.48 -0.88
CA LEU A 364 15.51 -22.70 -0.81
C LEU A 364 14.81 -22.89 0.55
N LEU A 365 15.44 -22.46 1.64
CA LEU A 365 14.85 -22.50 2.96
C LEU A 365 13.66 -21.54 3.07
N VAL A 366 13.84 -20.28 2.64
CA VAL A 366 12.75 -19.30 2.63
C VAL A 366 11.61 -19.74 1.71
N GLU A 367 11.93 -20.28 0.54
CA GLU A 367 10.92 -20.84 -0.38
C GLU A 367 10.13 -21.97 0.28
N TYR A 368 10.82 -22.90 0.97
CA TYR A 368 10.16 -23.96 1.73
C TYR A 368 9.23 -23.41 2.82
N LEU A 369 9.67 -22.39 3.57
CA LEU A 369 8.87 -21.77 4.62
C LEU A 369 7.61 -21.10 4.05
N ILE A 370 7.73 -20.37 2.94
CA ILE A 370 6.60 -19.71 2.26
C ILE A 370 5.61 -20.74 1.69
N HIS A 371 6.10 -21.88 1.17
CA HIS A 371 5.25 -22.93 0.64
C HIS A 371 4.56 -23.77 1.72
N SER A 372 5.23 -24.01 2.84
CA SER A 372 4.77 -24.95 3.87
C SER A 372 3.99 -24.28 5.00
N TYR A 373 4.19 -22.98 5.21
CA TYR A 373 3.59 -22.23 6.31
C TYR A 373 2.90 -20.95 5.81
N SER A 374 2.02 -20.39 6.64
CA SER A 374 1.33 -19.15 6.29
C SER A 374 2.28 -17.94 6.32
N LEU A 375 1.93 -16.90 5.58
CA LEU A 375 2.64 -15.63 5.63
C LEU A 375 2.62 -15.02 7.05
N ASP A 376 1.58 -15.29 7.85
CA ASP A 376 1.51 -14.90 9.26
C ASP A 376 2.57 -15.59 10.11
N ALA A 377 2.78 -16.90 9.92
CA ALA A 377 3.81 -17.67 10.62
C ALA A 377 5.22 -17.14 10.29
N LEU A 378 5.49 -16.89 9.00
CA LEU A 378 6.76 -16.29 8.57
C LEU A 378 6.95 -14.90 9.16
N ASN A 379 5.92 -14.05 9.16
CA ASN A 379 5.97 -12.72 9.76
C ASN A 379 6.23 -12.74 11.26
N LYS A 380 5.67 -13.72 11.97
CA LYS A 380 5.95 -13.95 13.40
C LYS A 380 7.42 -14.33 13.59
N PHE A 381 7.91 -15.27 12.78
CA PHE A 381 9.31 -15.71 12.84
C PHE A 381 10.32 -14.62 12.48
N ILE A 382 10.01 -13.73 11.53
CA ILE A 382 10.90 -12.59 11.21
C ILE A 382 11.10 -11.71 12.45
N ARG A 383 10.05 -11.47 13.25
CA ARG A 383 10.10 -10.64 14.46
C ARG A 383 10.80 -11.32 15.63
N ASP A 384 10.74 -12.65 15.71
CA ASP A 384 11.50 -13.47 16.66
C ASP A 384 12.03 -14.72 15.96
N ALA A 385 13.27 -14.60 15.43
CA ALA A 385 13.92 -15.65 14.66
C ALA A 385 14.45 -16.82 15.51
N THR A 386 14.09 -16.86 16.80
CA THR A 386 14.40 -17.97 17.71
C THR A 386 13.16 -18.78 18.11
N ASP A 387 11.96 -18.22 17.93
CA ASP A 387 10.70 -18.86 18.30
C ASP A 387 10.15 -19.80 17.21
N PHE A 388 10.91 -20.87 16.90
CA PHE A 388 10.47 -21.90 15.95
C PHE A 388 9.16 -22.56 16.39
N GLN A 389 9.02 -22.85 17.69
CA GLN A 389 7.84 -23.49 18.24
C GLN A 389 6.60 -22.60 18.10
N GLY A 390 6.71 -21.31 18.40
CA GLY A 390 5.57 -20.40 18.31
C GLY A 390 5.25 -19.97 16.88
N ALA A 391 6.21 -19.96 15.95
CA ALA A 391 5.96 -19.64 14.55
C ALA A 391 5.45 -20.85 13.75
N PHE A 392 6.08 -22.01 13.90
CA PHE A 392 5.89 -23.18 13.02
C PHE A 392 5.36 -24.42 13.74
N GLN A 393 5.15 -24.36 15.06
CA GLN A 393 4.67 -25.49 15.88
C GLN A 393 5.60 -26.72 15.88
N VAL A 394 6.88 -26.50 15.55
CA VAL A 394 7.92 -27.52 15.52
C VAL A 394 9.20 -26.96 16.13
N SER A 395 10.07 -27.84 16.63
CA SER A 395 11.43 -27.47 17.04
C SER A 395 12.31 -27.15 15.82
N GLU A 396 13.42 -26.46 16.06
CA GLU A 396 14.42 -26.18 15.02
C GLU A 396 14.92 -27.46 14.32
N ALA A 397 15.20 -28.51 15.11
CA ALA A 397 15.70 -29.78 14.59
C ALA A 397 14.66 -30.52 13.73
N GLU A 398 13.39 -30.49 14.12
CA GLU A 398 12.29 -31.06 13.34
C GLU A 398 12.10 -30.30 12.03
N LEU A 399 12.11 -28.96 12.07
CA LEU A 399 11.98 -28.12 10.89
C LEU A 399 13.11 -28.37 9.89
N HIS A 400 14.37 -28.45 10.37
CA HIS A 400 15.53 -28.78 9.54
C HIS A 400 15.36 -30.16 8.89
N GLY A 401 14.96 -31.17 9.68
CA GLY A 401 14.70 -32.52 9.17
C GLY A 401 13.63 -32.55 8.08
N MET A 402 12.51 -31.84 8.28
CA MET A 402 11.43 -31.72 7.29
C MET A 402 11.89 -31.02 6.01
N TRP A 403 12.67 -29.94 6.15
CA TRP A 403 13.23 -29.22 5.00
C TRP A 403 14.20 -30.08 4.19
N VAL A 404 15.09 -30.83 4.83
CA VAL A 404 16.01 -31.75 4.14
C VAL A 404 15.25 -32.81 3.34
N GLN A 405 14.17 -33.37 3.88
CA GLN A 405 13.33 -34.33 3.15
C GLN A 405 12.61 -33.66 1.97
N TYR A 406 12.11 -32.44 2.15
CA TYR A 406 11.51 -31.65 1.07
C TYR A 406 12.50 -31.44 -0.09
N LEU A 407 13.74 -31.05 0.20
CA LEU A 407 14.78 -30.84 -0.83
C LEU A 407 15.07 -32.13 -1.61
N LYS A 408 15.19 -33.26 -0.92
CA LYS A 408 15.42 -34.57 -1.56
C LYS A 408 14.27 -34.95 -2.50
N SER A 409 13.03 -34.74 -2.07
CA SER A 409 11.85 -35.05 -2.88
C SER A 409 11.74 -34.22 -4.16
N ARG A 410 12.38 -33.04 -4.20
CA ARG A 410 12.35 -32.11 -5.33
C ARG A 410 13.42 -32.40 -6.40
N LEU A 411 14.43 -33.21 -6.05
CA LEU A 411 15.52 -33.63 -6.95
C LEU A 411 15.30 -35.03 -7.55
N CYS A 412 14.33 -35.81 -7.03
CA CYS A 412 13.99 -37.15 -7.51
C CYS A 412 12.94 -37.16 -8.61
#